data_AF-A0A0M9YV44-F1
#
_entry.id   AF-A0A0M9YV44-F1
#
_cell.length_a   1.000
_cell.length_b   1.000
_cell.length_c   1.000
_cell.angle_alpha   90.00
_cell.angle_beta   90.00
_cell.angle_gamma   90.00
#
_symmetry.space_group_name_H-M   'P 1'
#
loop_
_entity.id
_entity.type
_entity.pdbx_description
1 polymer ?
#
loop_
_entity_poly.entity_id
_entity_poly.type
_entity_poly.pdbx_seq_one_letter_code
_entity_poly.pdbx_strand_id
1 'polypeptide(L)'
;MIALLVSEACNIRMTPVTNPGHDALTRTRLVHVDQFYLRGDTIAAANAMLIEAQSQVPVVPYWGDGLLASVDGPRFVVPVRTVSAAPSPKHFGFKRGITWLNAVNDQVAGIGQMVVPGTPSDSLAV
;
A
#
# COMPACT_ATOMS: atom_id res chain seq x y z
N MET A 1 10.36 -0.22 -15.25
CA MET A 1 9.54 -0.76 -14.14
C MET A 1 10.14 -0.41 -12.78
N ILE A 2 11.39 -0.80 -12.46
CA ILE A 2 12.02 -0.47 -11.16
C ILE A 2 11.94 1.03 -10.83
N ALA A 3 12.24 1.90 -11.80
CA ALA A 3 12.19 3.34 -11.60
C ALA A 3 10.80 3.85 -11.16
N LEU A 4 9.72 3.24 -11.67
CA LEU A 4 8.35 3.55 -11.26
C LEU A 4 8.02 2.98 -9.88
N LEU A 5 8.44 1.75 -9.60
CA LEU A 5 8.27 1.16 -8.26
C LEU A 5 8.95 2.02 -7.19
N VAL A 6 10.16 2.51 -7.45
CA VAL A 6 10.87 3.45 -6.57
C VAL A 6 10.12 4.78 -6.46
N SER A 7 9.65 5.33 -7.59
CA SER A 7 8.85 6.57 -7.59
C SER A 7 7.64 6.49 -6.67
N GLU A 8 6.85 5.42 -6.82
CA GLU A 8 5.62 5.18 -6.04
C GLU A 8 5.95 4.87 -4.58
N ALA A 9 6.87 3.93 -4.31
CA ALA A 9 7.23 3.53 -2.95
C ALA A 9 7.84 4.69 -2.13
N CYS A 10 8.61 5.57 -2.77
CA CYS A 10 9.22 6.72 -2.12
C CYS A 10 8.37 8.00 -2.18
N ASN A 11 7.19 7.97 -2.81
CA ASN A 11 6.33 9.15 -3.00
C ASN A 11 7.02 10.34 -3.70
N ILE A 12 8.00 10.09 -4.58
CA ILE A 12 8.82 11.15 -5.22
C ILE A 12 8.29 11.60 -6.59
N ARG A 13 7.18 11.01 -7.05
CA ARG A 13 6.59 11.22 -8.40
C ARG A 13 7.56 10.84 -9.53
N MET A 14 7.09 10.92 -10.77
CA MET A 14 7.82 10.40 -11.93
C MET A 14 8.95 11.32 -12.44
N THR A 15 8.95 12.60 -12.07
CA THR A 15 9.94 13.58 -12.56
C THR A 15 11.39 13.18 -12.21
N PRO A 16 11.73 12.79 -10.97
CA PRO A 16 13.10 12.42 -10.61
C PRO A 16 13.61 11.15 -11.27
N VAL A 17 12.73 10.29 -11.77
CA VAL A 17 13.08 9.02 -12.42
C VAL A 17 13.00 9.08 -13.95
N THR A 18 12.66 10.24 -14.51
CA THR A 18 12.59 10.46 -15.96
C THR A 18 13.95 10.91 -16.50
N ASN A 19 14.44 10.24 -17.54
CA ASN A 19 15.67 10.63 -18.24
C ASN A 19 15.50 10.46 -19.76
N PRO A 20 15.44 11.56 -20.56
CA PRO A 20 15.32 11.49 -22.01
C PRO A 20 16.51 10.84 -22.73
N GLY A 21 17.69 10.84 -22.11
CA GLY A 21 18.91 10.23 -22.68
C GLY A 21 18.96 8.71 -22.51
N HIS A 22 17.94 8.09 -21.90
CA HIS A 22 17.87 6.65 -21.70
C HIS A 22 16.48 6.14 -22.05
N ASP A 23 16.34 5.38 -23.13
CA ASP A 23 15.05 4.98 -23.71
C ASP A 23 14.04 4.41 -22.69
N ALA A 24 14.52 3.54 -21.79
CA ALA A 24 13.72 2.92 -20.75
C ALA A 24 13.15 3.90 -19.70
N LEU A 25 13.74 5.09 -19.56
CA LEU A 25 13.41 6.14 -18.59
C LEU A 25 12.75 7.36 -19.24
N THR A 26 12.42 7.29 -20.53
CA THR A 26 11.64 8.34 -21.19
C THR A 26 10.26 8.45 -20.55
N ARG A 27 9.73 9.68 -20.48
CA ARG A 27 8.42 9.94 -19.86
C ARG A 27 7.33 9.08 -20.48
N THR A 28 7.28 8.99 -21.81
CA THR A 28 6.30 8.20 -22.55
C THR A 28 6.38 6.71 -22.18
N ARG A 29 7.60 6.16 -22.07
CA ARG A 29 7.78 4.77 -21.67
C ARG A 29 7.30 4.53 -20.24
N LEU A 30 7.61 5.44 -19.32
CA LEU A 30 7.21 5.33 -17.93
C LEU A 30 5.68 5.42 -17.78
N VAL A 31 5.00 6.37 -18.43
CA VAL A 31 3.52 6.44 -18.43
C VAL A 31 2.90 5.14 -18.96
N HIS A 32 3.44 4.59 -20.04
CA HIS A 32 2.94 3.33 -20.58
C HIS A 32 3.13 2.17 -19.59
N VAL A 33 4.29 2.07 -18.93
CA VAL A 33 4.52 1.00 -17.95
C VAL A 33 3.60 1.16 -16.74
N ASP A 34 3.40 2.38 -16.25
CA ASP A 34 2.48 2.69 -15.17
C ASP A 34 1.05 2.21 -15.49
N GLN A 35 0.50 2.65 -16.64
CA GLN A 35 -0.87 2.34 -17.05
C GLN A 35 -1.13 0.85 -17.32
N PHE A 36 -0.16 0.14 -17.93
CA PHE A 36 -0.39 -1.22 -18.42
C PHE A 36 0.19 -2.33 -17.53
N TYR A 37 1.18 -2.02 -16.68
CA TYR A 37 1.90 -3.02 -15.90
C TYR A 37 1.79 -2.81 -14.38
N LEU A 38 1.65 -1.58 -13.89
CA LEU A 38 1.49 -1.27 -12.45
C LEU A 38 0.03 -1.01 -12.10
N ARG A 39 -0.80 -2.04 -12.21
CA ARG A 39 -2.24 -2.00 -11.92
C ARG A 39 -2.54 -2.79 -10.65
N GLY A 40 -3.71 -2.55 -10.06
CA GLY A 40 -4.17 -3.30 -8.88
C GLY A 40 -4.05 -4.82 -9.06
N ASP A 41 -4.56 -5.35 -10.17
CA ASP A 41 -4.56 -6.79 -10.43
C ASP A 41 -3.15 -7.37 -10.59
N THR A 42 -2.23 -6.65 -11.25
CA THR A 42 -0.86 -7.12 -11.43
C THR A 42 -0.04 -7.03 -10.15
N ILE A 43 -0.30 -6.02 -9.31
CA ILE A 43 0.27 -5.91 -7.97
C ILE A 43 -0.27 -7.04 -7.08
N ALA A 44 -1.57 -7.32 -7.12
CA ALA A 44 -2.18 -8.39 -6.34
C ALA A 44 -1.62 -9.77 -6.74
N ALA A 45 -1.51 -10.04 -8.03
CA ALA A 45 -0.90 -11.28 -8.53
C ALA A 45 0.58 -11.40 -8.14
N ALA A 46 1.35 -10.30 -8.22
CA ALA A 46 2.73 -10.28 -7.75
C ALA A 46 2.84 -10.53 -6.25
N ASN A 47 1.95 -9.94 -5.44
CA ASN A 47 1.93 -10.15 -3.99
C ASN A 47 1.62 -11.61 -3.64
N ALA A 48 0.68 -12.25 -4.35
CA ALA A 48 0.38 -13.66 -4.15
C ALA A 48 1.60 -14.56 -4.41
N MET A 49 2.40 -14.27 -5.45
CA MET A 49 3.65 -14.99 -5.70
C MET A 49 4.67 -14.79 -4.57
N LEU A 50 4.74 -13.59 -3.99
CA LEU A 50 5.65 -13.32 -2.86
C LEU A 50 5.20 -14.03 -1.58
N ILE A 51 3.89 -14.06 -1.30
CA ILE A 51 3.32 -14.80 -0.17
C ILE A 51 3.62 -16.29 -0.30
N GLU A 52 3.40 -16.86 -1.48
CA GLU A 52 3.73 -18.27 -1.75
C GLU A 52 5.23 -18.52 -1.61
N ALA A 53 6.09 -17.64 -2.11
CA ALA A 53 7.53 -17.80 -1.95
C ALA A 53 7.96 -17.73 -0.47
N GLN A 54 7.31 -16.89 0.34
CA GLN A 54 7.55 -16.79 1.78
C GLN A 54 7.12 -18.06 2.52
N SER A 55 5.99 -18.67 2.15
CA SER A 55 5.49 -19.90 2.79
C SER A 55 6.48 -21.07 2.68
N GLN A 56 7.30 -21.08 1.62
CA GLN A 56 8.33 -22.09 1.38
C GLN A 56 9.63 -21.89 2.20
N VAL A 57 9.78 -20.79 2.94
CA VAL A 57 10.94 -20.58 3.80
C VAL A 57 10.88 -21.57 4.98
N PRO A 58 11.94 -22.36 5.28
CA PRO A 58 11.87 -23.47 6.24
C PRO A 58 11.36 -23.14 7.64
N VAL A 59 11.51 -21.89 8.09
CA VAL A 59 11.04 -21.47 9.42
C VAL A 59 9.53 -21.12 9.44
N VAL A 60 8.96 -20.74 8.30
CA VAL A 60 7.60 -20.19 8.20
C VAL A 60 6.51 -21.21 8.58
N PRO A 61 6.60 -22.51 8.24
CA PRO A 61 5.64 -23.52 8.69
C PRO A 61 5.54 -23.67 10.22
N TYR A 62 6.54 -23.18 10.99
CA TYR A 62 6.46 -23.17 12.46
C TYR A 62 5.67 -21.98 13.02
N TRP A 63 5.34 -20.98 12.20
CA TRP A 63 4.55 -19.82 12.60
C TRP A 63 3.05 -20.02 12.37
N GLY A 64 2.69 -20.72 11.29
CA GLY A 64 1.30 -20.98 10.92
C GLY A 64 1.15 -21.63 9.54
N ASP A 65 -0.09 -21.88 9.14
CA ASP A 65 -0.43 -22.55 7.87
C ASP A 65 -0.87 -21.57 6.76
N GLY A 66 -0.92 -20.27 7.06
CA GLY A 66 -1.29 -19.22 6.11
C GLY A 66 -2.80 -18.98 6.03
N LEU A 67 -3.62 -19.71 6.79
CA LEU A 67 -5.09 -19.66 6.72
C LEU A 67 -5.69 -18.63 7.70
N LEU A 68 -4.94 -18.24 8.72
CA LEU A 68 -5.38 -17.23 9.69
C LEU A 68 -4.84 -15.86 9.30
N ALA A 69 -5.67 -14.83 9.46
CA ALA A 69 -5.29 -13.44 9.22
C ALA A 69 -5.74 -12.54 10.37
N SER A 70 -4.89 -11.58 10.72
CA SER A 70 -5.21 -10.48 11.61
C SER A 70 -5.16 -9.17 10.83
N VAL A 71 -6.05 -8.25 11.16
CA VAL A 71 -6.05 -6.89 10.62
C VAL A 71 -5.76 -5.91 11.73
N ASP A 72 -4.63 -5.24 11.62
CA ASP A 72 -4.28 -4.11 12.48
C ASP A 72 -4.78 -2.81 11.86
N GLY A 73 -5.05 -1.83 12.72
CA GLY A 73 -5.48 -0.49 12.31
C GLY A 73 -4.68 0.61 12.99
N PRO A 74 -3.34 0.68 12.81
CA PRO A 74 -2.56 1.81 13.28
C PRO A 74 -3.11 3.12 12.73
N ARG A 75 -3.12 4.14 13.58
CA ARG A 75 -3.73 5.43 13.32
C ARG A 75 -2.69 6.52 13.34
N PHE A 76 -2.72 7.38 12.33
CA PHE A 76 -1.75 8.45 12.17
C PHE A 76 -2.46 9.79 12.05
N VAL A 77 -1.99 10.78 12.81
CA VAL A 77 -2.40 12.18 12.61
C VAL A 77 -1.68 12.72 11.38
N VAL A 78 -2.44 13.27 10.44
CA VAL A 78 -1.89 13.85 9.20
C VAL A 78 -1.94 15.37 9.31
N PRO A 79 -0.79 16.06 9.38
CA PRO A 79 -0.73 17.50 9.62
C PRO A 79 -1.16 18.33 8.40
N VAL A 80 -1.14 17.74 7.21
CA VAL A 80 -1.47 18.40 5.94
C VAL A 80 -2.84 17.95 5.41
N ARG A 81 -3.54 18.83 4.69
CA ARG A 81 -4.82 18.49 4.07
C ARG A 81 -4.60 17.56 2.87
N THR A 82 -4.97 16.29 3.04
CA THR A 82 -4.98 15.30 1.96
C THR A 82 -6.38 14.75 1.72
N VAL A 83 -6.57 14.14 0.54
CA VAL A 83 -7.80 13.43 0.16
C VAL A 83 -8.06 12.20 1.04
N SER A 84 -7.00 11.57 1.55
CA SER A 84 -7.09 10.34 2.33
C SER A 84 -7.25 10.56 3.83
N ALA A 85 -7.04 11.78 4.35
CA ALA A 85 -7.20 12.08 5.78
C ALA A 85 -8.56 12.71 6.07
N ALA A 86 -9.16 12.38 7.21
CA ALA A 86 -10.44 12.95 7.67
C ALA A 86 -10.42 13.27 9.17
N PRO A 87 -11.25 14.22 9.65
CA PRO A 87 -11.41 14.46 11.09
C PRO A 87 -12.11 13.28 11.77
N SER A 88 -11.68 12.92 12.98
CA SER A 88 -12.38 11.96 13.84
C SER A 88 -12.11 12.35 15.29
N PRO A 89 -13.07 12.95 16.02
CA PRO A 89 -12.86 13.39 17.39
C PRO A 89 -12.38 12.25 18.31
N LYS A 90 -12.91 11.05 18.09
CA LYS A 90 -12.55 9.84 18.86
C LYS A 90 -11.08 9.45 18.73
N HIS A 91 -10.50 9.58 17.54
CA HIS A 91 -9.16 9.04 17.26
C HIS A 91 -8.10 10.13 17.06
N PHE A 92 -8.50 11.32 16.66
CA PHE A 92 -7.61 12.42 16.25
C PHE A 92 -7.92 13.74 16.96
N GLY A 93 -8.93 13.79 17.84
CA GLY A 93 -9.40 15.02 18.48
C GLY A 93 -9.82 16.06 17.43
N PHE A 94 -9.35 17.30 17.57
CA PHE A 94 -9.60 18.37 16.59
C PHE A 94 -8.71 18.29 15.33
N LYS A 95 -7.93 17.21 15.17
CA LYS A 95 -7.05 16.99 14.03
C LYS A 95 -7.68 16.05 13.00
N ARG A 96 -7.01 15.90 11.87
CA ARG A 96 -7.33 14.92 10.82
C ARG A 96 -6.31 13.80 10.86
N GLY A 97 -6.73 12.61 10.45
CA GLY A 97 -5.84 11.46 10.40
C GLY A 97 -6.33 10.39 9.45
N ILE A 98 -5.55 9.32 9.40
CA ILE A 98 -5.83 8.11 8.65
C ILE A 98 -5.78 6.91 9.58
N THR A 99 -6.60 5.90 9.28
CA THR A 99 -6.40 4.55 9.78
C THR A 99 -5.80 3.74 8.64
N TRP A 100 -4.62 3.16 8.84
CA TRP A 100 -4.03 2.23 7.89
C TRP A 100 -4.43 0.83 8.33
N LEU A 101 -5.35 0.22 7.60
CA LEU A 101 -5.72 -1.17 7.81
C LEU A 101 -4.67 -2.04 7.12
N ASN A 102 -3.97 -2.86 7.89
CA ASN A 102 -2.95 -3.78 7.40
C ASN A 102 -3.34 -5.20 7.79
N ALA A 103 -3.54 -6.06 6.78
CA ALA A 103 -3.87 -7.45 6.96
C ALA A 103 -2.60 -8.30 6.82
N VAL A 104 -2.31 -9.10 7.85
CA VAL A 104 -1.14 -9.99 7.91
C VAL A 104 -1.62 -11.39 8.28
N ASN A 105 -1.11 -12.41 7.60
CA ASN A 105 -1.41 -13.80 7.97
C ASN A 105 -0.54 -14.31 9.13
N ASP A 106 -0.85 -15.48 9.66
CA ASP A 106 -0.07 -16.17 10.70
C ASP A 106 1.34 -16.62 10.27
N GLN A 107 1.66 -16.50 8.98
CA GLN A 107 3.00 -16.63 8.41
C GLN A 107 3.76 -15.30 8.31
N VAL A 108 3.22 -14.22 8.90
CA VAL A 108 3.81 -12.87 8.89
C VAL A 108 3.96 -12.29 7.48
N ALA A 109 3.06 -12.66 6.56
CA ALA A 109 2.99 -12.12 5.21
C ALA A 109 1.87 -11.09 5.09
N GLY A 110 2.15 -9.94 4.47
CA GLY A 110 1.15 -8.92 4.20
C GLY A 110 0.21 -9.35 3.07
N ILE A 111 -1.06 -9.59 3.40
CA ILE A 111 -2.06 -10.10 2.43
C ILE A 111 -2.95 -9.01 1.86
N GLY A 112 -2.93 -7.81 2.45
CA GLY A 112 -3.69 -6.67 1.95
C GLY A 112 -3.55 -5.45 2.83
N GLN A 113 -3.82 -4.28 2.25
CA GLN A 113 -3.79 -3.02 2.98
C GLN A 113 -4.79 -2.02 2.42
N MET A 114 -5.32 -1.16 3.29
CA MET A 114 -6.24 -0.09 2.91
C MET A 114 -6.03 1.14 3.78
N VAL A 115 -5.99 2.31 3.17
CA VAL A 115 -6.03 3.59 3.88
C VAL A 115 -7.48 4.02 4.01
N VAL A 116 -7.96 4.17 5.24
CA VAL A 116 -9.33 4.61 5.53
C VAL A 116 -9.29 6.02 6.13
N PRO A 117 -9.94 7.01 5.49
CA PRO A 117 -10.14 8.34 6.06
C PRO A 117 -11.13 8.27 7.22
N GLY A 118 -10.68 8.45 8.47
CA GLY A 118 -11.57 8.28 9.62
C GLY A 118 -12.16 6.87 9.74
N THR A 119 -13.12 6.64 10.63
CA THR A 119 -13.84 5.36 10.75
C THR A 119 -15.13 5.39 9.91
N PRO A 120 -15.42 4.38 9.07
CA PRO A 120 -16.66 4.32 8.28
C PRO A 120 -17.92 4.36 9.15
N SER A 121 -17.86 3.81 10.37
CA SER A 121 -18.98 3.86 11.33
C SER A 121 -19.41 5.27 11.72
N ASP A 122 -18.49 6.25 11.62
CA ASP A 122 -18.76 7.65 11.99
C ASP A 122 -19.04 8.53 10.75
N SER A 123 -18.87 7.97 9.54
CA SER A 123 -19.08 8.68 8.27
C SER A 123 -20.48 8.45 7.68
N LEU A 124 -21.25 7.52 8.26
CA LEU A 124 -22.65 7.22 7.94
C LEU A 124 -23.64 7.99 8.83
N ALA A 125 -23.14 8.84 9.74
CA ALA A 125 -23.93 9.77 10.54
C ALA A 125 -23.78 11.20 10.00
N VAL A 126 -24.20 11.40 8.74
CA VAL A 126 -24.62 12.69 8.17
C VAL A 126 -25.83 12.44 7.29
#